data_AF-A0A976KB15-F1
#
_entry.id   AF-A0A976KB15-F1
#
_cell.length_a   1.000
_cell.length_b   1.000
_cell.length_c   1.000
_cell.angle_alpha   90.00
_cell.angle_beta   90.00
_cell.angle_gamma   90.00
#
_symmetry.space_group_name_H-M   'P 1'
#
loop_
_entity.id
_entity.type
_entity.pdbx_description
1 polymer ?
#
loop_
_entity_poly.entity_id
_entity_poly.type
_entity_poly.pdbx_seq_one_letter_code
_entity_poly.pdbx_strand_id
1 'polypeptide(L)' 'MSAGEQFRSRWGLVLATLGMAVGTGNIWRFPRIVATNGGGSFLIAWVIFLLIWSVPLMIAEFSFG' A
#
# COMPACT_ATOMS: atom_id res chain seq x y z
N MET A 1 26.65 -0.67 -20.96
CA MET A 1 25.50 -0.31 -20.11
C MET A 1 24.82 -1.61 -19.73
N SER A 2 24.87 -2.00 -18.45
CA SER A 2 24.20 -3.23 -17.99
C SER A 2 22.70 -3.05 -18.23
N ALA A 3 22.11 -3.85 -19.13
CA ALA A 3 20.67 -3.88 -19.31
C ALA A 3 20.07 -4.43 -18.02
N GLY A 4 19.55 -3.56 -17.16
CA GLY A 4 18.90 -3.96 -15.93
C GLY A 4 17.79 -4.96 -16.23
N GLU A 5 17.75 -6.07 -15.49
CA GLU A 5 16.71 -7.09 -15.62
C GLU A 5 15.34 -6.46 -15.41
N GLN A 6 14.65 -6.17 -16.51
CA GLN A 6 13.27 -5.71 -16.48
C GLN A 6 12.35 -6.91 -16.28
N PHE A 7 11.38 -6.76 -15.37
CA PHE A 7 10.34 -7.76 -15.16
C PHE A 7 9.68 -8.11 -16.50
N ARG A 8 9.83 -9.36 -16.93
CA ARG A 8 9.32 -9.88 -18.21
C ARG A 8 7.80 -9.82 -18.32
N SER A 9 7.09 -9.72 -17.19
CA SER A 9 5.63 -9.65 -17.11
C SER A 9 5.17 -8.47 -16.26
N ARG A 10 4.25 -7.66 -16.80
CA ARG A 10 3.57 -6.58 -16.07
C ARG A 10 2.85 -7.11 -14.82
N TRP A 11 2.28 -8.30 -14.90
CA TRP A 11 1.67 -8.98 -13.75
C TRP A 11 2.71 -9.38 -12.70
N GLY A 12 3.89 -9.82 -13.12
CA GLY A 12 5.00 -10.12 -12.21
C GLY A 12 5.45 -8.89 -11.43
N LEU A 13 5.53 -7.73 -12.10
CA LEU A 13 5.84 -6.46 -11.46
C LEU A 13 4.76 -6.07 -10.43
N VAL A 14 3.48 -6.09 -10.83
CA VAL A 14 2.36 -5.72 -9.94
C VAL A 14 2.31 -6.62 -8.71
N LEU A 15 2.45 -7.93 -8.88
CA LEU A 15 2.45 -8.89 -7.77
C LEU A 15 3.65 -8.70 -6.84
N ALA A 16 4.85 -8.42 -7.39
CA ALA A 16 6.03 -8.13 -6.58
C ALA A 16 5.85 -6.84 -5.75
N THR A 17 5.33 -5.77 -6.37
CA THR A 17 5.05 -4.52 -5.66
C THR A 17 3.94 -4.67 -4.61
N LEU A 18 2.91 -5.47 -4.89
CA LEU A 18 1.85 -5.78 -3.93
C LEU A 18 2.40 -6.57 -2.74
N GLY A 19 3.29 -7.54 -2.99
CA GLY A 19 3.95 -8.31 -1.93
C GLY A 19 4.82 -7.44 -1.02
N MET A 20 5.46 -6.40 -1.57
CA MET A 20 6.20 -5.42 -0.78
C MET A 20 5.28 -4.48 0.01
N ALA A 21 4.15 -4.06 -0.58
CA ALA A 21 3.20 -3.15 0.06
C ALA A 21 2.40 -3.83 1.19
N VAL A 22 2.09 -5.12 1.06
CA VAL A 22 1.32 -5.89 2.05
C VAL A 22 2.26 -6.64 2.99
N GLY A 23 2.71 -5.96 4.05
CA GLY A 23 3.57 -6.55 5.08
C GLY A 23 2.81 -7.18 6.27
N THR A 24 3.54 -7.89 7.14
CA THR A 24 3.03 -8.50 8.38
C THR A 24 2.24 -7.51 9.26
N GLY A 25 2.62 -6.23 9.25
CA GLY A 25 1.89 -5.17 9.96
C GLY A 25 0.44 -4.98 9.47
N ASN A 26 0.19 -5.04 8.17
CA ASN A 26 -1.17 -4.91 7.62
C ASN A 26 -2.06 -6.12 7.93
N ILE A 27 -1.47 -7.29 8.20
CA ILE A 27 -2.24 -8.51 8.46
C ILE A 27 -2.64 -8.59 9.94
N TRP A 28 -1.76 -8.24 10.88
CA TRP A 28 -2.00 -8.47 12.31
C TRP A 28 -2.26 -7.21 13.12
N ARG A 29 -1.60 -6.09 12.78
CA ARG A 29 -1.74 -4.82 13.52
C ARG A 29 -2.97 -4.06 13.07
N PHE A 30 -3.28 -4.07 11.77
CA PHE A 30 -4.44 -3.38 11.23
C PHE A 30 -5.76 -3.87 11.84
N PRO A 31 -6.08 -5.19 11.89
CA PRO A 31 -7.34 -5.64 12.49
C PRO A 31 -7.46 -5.28 13.97
N ARG A 32 -6.33 -5.31 14.71
CA ARG A 32 -6.30 -4.92 16.12
C ARG A 32 -6.63 -3.43 16.28
N ILE A 33 -6.02 -2.55 15.48
CA ILE A 33 -6.29 -1.11 15.52
C ILE A 33 -7.74 -0.81 15.13
N VAL A 34 -8.24 -1.46 14.09
CA VAL A 34 -9.64 -1.32 13.65
C VAL A 34 -10.56 -1.73 14.81
N ALA A 35 -10.34 -2.88 15.44
CA ALA A 35 -11.15 -3.36 16.55
C ALA A 35 -11.12 -2.42 17.76
N THR A 36 -9.97 -1.80 18.09
CA THR A 36 -9.87 -0.88 19.24
C THR A 36 -10.41 0.53 18.97
N ASN A 37 -10.50 0.96 17.72
CA ASN A 37 -10.89 2.35 17.35
C ASN A 37 -12.34 2.47 16.86
N GLY A 38 -13.23 1.55 17.26
CA GLY A 38 -14.65 1.58 16.87
C GLY A 38 -15.02 0.55 15.79
N GLY A 39 -14.14 -0.39 15.48
CA GLY A 39 -14.42 -1.50 14.57
C GLY A 39 -14.67 -1.02 13.14
N GLY A 40 -15.81 -1.42 12.58
CA GLY A 40 -16.15 -1.14 11.18
C GLY A 40 -16.31 0.35 10.84
N SER A 41 -16.70 1.21 11.78
CA SER A 41 -16.86 2.65 11.51
C SER A 41 -15.52 3.34 11.25
N PHE A 42 -14.45 2.88 11.90
CA PHE A 42 -13.08 3.37 11.69
C PHE A 42 -12.60 3.14 10.25
N LEU A 43 -13.07 2.07 9.60
CA LEU A 43 -12.69 1.78 8.21
C LEU A 43 -13.12 2.89 7.25
N ILE A 44 -14.24 3.57 7.51
CA ILE A 44 -14.73 4.66 6.66
C ILE A 44 -13.74 5.83 6.71
N ALA A 45 -13.37 6.27 7.92
CA ALA A 45 -12.37 7.32 8.09
C ALA A 45 -11.01 6.89 7.52
N TRP A 46 -10.61 5.63 7.75
CA TRP A 46 -9.36 5.08 7.22
C TRP A 46 -9.29 5.11 5.69
N VAL A 47 -10.35 4.70 4.98
CA VAL A 47 -10.41 4.76 3.51
C VAL A 47 -10.36 6.19 3.00
N ILE A 48 -11.05 7.12 3.65
CA ILE A 48 -11.04 8.55 3.26
C ILE A 48 -9.62 9.11 3.37
N PHE A 49 -8.94 8.89 4.50
CA PHE A 49 -7.55 9.32 4.69
C PHE A 49 -6.59 8.64 3.70
N LEU A 50 -6.82 7.36 3.41
CA LEU A 50 -6.01 6.62 2.44
C LEU A 50 -6.09 7.24 1.04
N LEU A 51 -7.30 7.60 0.58
CA LEU A 51 -7.50 8.16 -0.75
C LEU A 51 -7.09 9.63 -0.85
N ILE A 52 -7.37 10.44 0.16
CA ILE A 52 -7.08 11.89 0.13
C ILE A 52 -5.61 12.18 0.41
N TRP A 53 -4.94 11.35 1.22
CA TRP A 53 -3.58 11.63 1.67
C TRP A 53 -2.59 10.57 1.23
N SER A 54 -2.80 9.29 1.59
CA SER A 54 -1.79 8.25 1.37
C SER A 54 -1.52 7.99 -0.11
N VAL A 55 -2.55 7.88 -0.94
CA VAL A 55 -2.40 7.68 -2.39
C VAL A 55 -1.67 8.85 -3.08
N PRO A 56 -2.10 10.12 -2.94
CA PRO A 56 -1.40 11.22 -3.59
C PRO A 56 0.01 11.43 -3.06
N LEU A 57 0.26 11.20 -1.76
CA LEU A 57 1.62 11.23 -1.21
C LEU A 57 2.51 10.18 -1.87
N MET A 58 2.01 8.95 -2.01
CA MET A 58 2.76 7.86 -2.64
C MET A 58 3.05 8.18 -4.12
N ILE A 59 2.07 8.73 -4.86
CA ILE A 59 2.27 9.19 -6.25
C ILE A 59 3.31 10.32 -6.31
N ALA A 60 3.27 11.26 -5.36
CA ALA A 60 4.25 12.34 -5.28
C ALA A 60 5.66 11.79 -5.02
N GLU A 61 5.84 10.89 -4.06
CA GLU A 61 7.13 10.23 -3.80
C GLU A 61 7.66 9.51 -5.04
N PHE A 62 6.81 8.77 -5.77
CA PHE A 62 7.20 8.11 -7.01
C PHE A 62 7.46 9.08 -8.18
N SER A 63 6.93 10.30 -8.14
CA SER A 63 7.16 11.31 -9.19
C SER A 63 8.44 12.12 -8.97
N PHE A 64 8.87 12.26 -7.71
CA PHE A 64 10.14 12.91 -7.36
C PHE A 64 11.33 11.94 -7.34
N GLY A 65 11.07 10.63 -7.20
CA GLY A 65 12.08 9.56 -7.19
C GLY A 65 12.53 9.08 -8.57
#